data_AF-A0A4Q1SAY9-F1
#
_entry.id   AF-A0A4Q1SAY9-F1
#
_cell.length_a   1.000
_cell.length_b   1.000
_cell.length_c   1.000
_cell.angle_alpha   90.00
_cell.angle_beta   90.00
_cell.angle_gamma   90.00
#
_symmetry.space_group_name_H-M   'P 1'
#
loop_
_entity.id
_entity.type
_entity.pdbx_description
1 polymer ?
#
loop_
_entity_poly.entity_id
_entity_poly.type
_entity_poly.pdbx_seq_one_letter_code
_entity_poly.pdbx_strand_id
1 'polypeptide(L)'
;MATQAIASPNIFDTPRRAADRMQERNLELLAAQQQRARRGPTPEVFFVKRFDNSRIVKAADPARAKEMRLFAVVMATLFALIMTYGWQHLSSIEYGYRIESEKQQLQQLEEQNLQLRLSEADLGDPARIDQMARQLGLTAPQPGQVVRPDAVADPNAPALAEATPMLPVMR
;
A
#
# COMPACT_ATOMS: atom_id res chain seq x y z
N MET A 1 -29.99 51.00 2.21
CA MET A 1 -28.85 50.23 2.75
C MET A 1 -28.11 49.62 1.56
N ALA A 2 -27.04 50.27 1.11
CA ALA A 2 -26.25 49.81 -0.04
C ALA A 2 -25.04 49.02 0.49
N THR A 3 -25.10 47.70 0.37
CA THR A 3 -23.97 46.81 0.66
C THR A 3 -22.92 47.02 -0.42
N GLN A 4 -21.85 47.75 -0.08
CA GLN A 4 -20.65 47.78 -0.92
C GLN A 4 -19.90 46.47 -0.69
N ALA A 5 -19.94 45.59 -1.69
CA ALA A 5 -19.09 44.41 -1.73
C ALA A 5 -17.66 44.87 -2.00
N ILE A 6 -16.81 44.83 -0.97
CA ILE A 6 -15.38 45.05 -1.10
C ILE A 6 -14.81 43.81 -1.81
N ALA A 7 -14.59 43.93 -3.12
CA ALA A 7 -13.92 42.92 -3.91
C ALA A 7 -12.43 42.91 -3.53
N SER A 8 -12.00 41.92 -2.75
CA SER A 8 -10.60 41.69 -2.45
C SER A 8 -9.82 41.43 -3.75
N PRO A 9 -8.73 42.15 -4.03
CA PRO A 9 -7.95 41.93 -5.24
C PRO A 9 -7.21 40.59 -5.15
N ASN A 10 -7.65 39.61 -5.94
CA ASN A 10 -6.91 38.37 -6.15
C ASN A 10 -5.57 38.69 -6.84
N ILE A 11 -4.47 38.30 -6.21
CA ILE A 11 -3.09 38.50 -6.69
C ILE A 11 -2.87 37.94 -8.11
N PHE A 12 -3.67 36.96 -8.53
CA PHE A 12 -3.64 36.34 -9.86
C PHE A 12 -4.27 37.18 -10.99
N ASP A 13 -5.09 38.19 -10.70
CA ASP A 13 -5.82 38.95 -11.75
C ASP A 13 -5.04 40.15 -12.30
N THR A 14 -4.03 40.61 -11.55
CA THR A 14 -3.22 41.78 -11.86
C THR A 14 -2.49 41.73 -13.23
N PRO A 15 -1.82 40.62 -13.62
CA PRO A 15 -1.12 40.54 -14.90
C PRO A 15 -2.08 40.44 -16.08
N ARG A 16 -3.24 39.78 -15.90
CA ARG A 16 -4.29 39.65 -16.92
C ARG A 16 -4.88 41.02 -17.26
N ARG A 17 -5.27 41.79 -16.24
CA ARG A 17 -5.76 43.17 -16.40
C ARG A 17 -4.74 44.13 -17.03
N ALA A 18 -3.43 43.88 -16.87
CA ALA A 18 -2.40 44.69 -17.53
C ALA A 18 -2.30 44.38 -19.02
N ALA A 19 -2.37 43.09 -19.40
CA ALA A 19 -2.40 42.67 -20.80
C ALA A 19 -3.68 43.12 -21.50
N ASP A 20 -4.83 42.99 -20.83
CA ASP A 20 -6.14 43.38 -21.37
C ASP A 20 -6.18 44.90 -21.65
N ARG A 21 -5.69 45.73 -20.72
CA ARG A 21 -5.58 47.20 -20.94
C ARG A 21 -4.66 47.58 -22.11
N MET A 22 -3.59 46.81 -22.34
CA MET A 22 -2.71 47.04 -23.48
C MET A 22 -3.39 46.63 -24.80
N GLN A 23 -4.19 45.56 -24.79
CA GLN A 23 -4.99 45.15 -25.95
C GLN A 23 -6.06 46.18 -26.28
N GLU A 24 -6.79 46.68 -25.28
CA GLU A 24 -7.78 47.75 -25.45
C GLU A 24 -7.15 49.00 -26.07
N ARG A 25 -6.01 49.45 -25.53
CA ARG A 25 -5.30 50.62 -26.06
C ARG A 25 -4.80 50.41 -27.50
N ASN A 26 -4.37 49.19 -27.85
CA ASN A 26 -3.98 48.88 -29.23
C ASN A 26 -5.20 48.88 -30.18
N LEU A 27 -6.35 48.38 -29.74
CA LEU A 27 -7.59 48.42 -30.52
C LEU A 27 -8.07 49.86 -30.75
N GLU A 28 -7.98 50.71 -29.73
CA GLU A 28 -8.27 52.15 -29.86
C GLU A 28 -7.35 52.82 -30.88
N LEU A 29 -6.05 52.52 -30.85
CA LEU A 29 -5.09 53.06 -31.81
C LEU A 29 -5.38 52.58 -33.25
N LEU A 30 -5.80 51.33 -33.43
CA LEU A 30 -6.22 50.80 -34.73
C LEU A 30 -7.50 51.48 -35.23
N ALA A 31 -8.49 51.68 -34.36
CA ALA A 31 -9.71 52.40 -34.69
C ALA A 31 -9.42 53.87 -35.06
N ALA A 32 -8.51 54.52 -34.33
CA ALA A 32 -8.05 55.88 -34.64
C ALA A 32 -7.28 55.95 -35.96
N GLN A 33 -6.49 54.93 -36.32
CA GLN A 33 -5.85 54.83 -37.63
C GLN A 33 -6.85 54.67 -38.76
N GLN A 34 -7.87 53.82 -38.59
CA GLN A 34 -8.95 53.65 -39.57
C GLN A 34 -9.74 54.94 -39.79
N GLN A 35 -9.98 55.73 -38.73
CA GLN A 35 -10.61 57.05 -38.85
C GLN A 35 -9.73 58.06 -39.59
N ARG A 36 -8.39 58.01 -39.41
CA ARG A 36 -7.44 58.87 -40.12
C ARG A 36 -7.32 58.50 -41.61
N ALA A 37 -7.46 57.22 -41.96
CA ALA A 37 -7.46 56.74 -43.35
C ALA A 37 -8.68 57.21 -44.17
N ARG A 38 -9.73 57.75 -43.53
CA ARG A 38 -10.91 58.31 -44.20
C ARG A 38 -10.75 59.75 -44.70
N ARG A 39 -9.59 60.40 -44.46
CA ARG A 39 -9.30 61.76 -44.90
C ARG A 39 -8.55 61.78 -46.24
N GLY A 40 -9.29 61.60 -47.34
CA GLY A 40 -8.85 61.89 -48.71
C GLY A 40 -7.72 61.02 -49.27
N PRO A 41 -7.46 61.07 -50.59
CA PRO A 41 -6.42 60.27 -51.23
C PRO A 41 -5.04 60.91 -50.96
N THR A 42 -4.44 60.54 -49.84
CA THR A 42 -3.03 60.83 -49.56
C THR A 42 -2.15 60.07 -50.55
N PRO A 43 -1.14 60.70 -51.19
CA PRO A 43 -0.23 59.99 -52.07
C PRO A 43 0.51 58.90 -51.28
N GLU A 44 0.25 57.64 -51.61
CA GLU A 44 0.84 56.49 -50.94
C GLU A 44 2.31 56.34 -51.36
N VAL A 45 3.19 57.13 -50.75
CA VAL A 45 4.62 56.86 -50.80
C VAL A 45 4.87 55.70 -49.84
N PHE A 46 4.96 54.49 -50.39
CA PHE A 46 5.36 53.30 -49.66
C PHE A 46 6.82 53.43 -49.23
N PHE A 47 7.06 54.07 -48.09
CA PHE A 47 8.34 53.95 -47.41
C PHE A 47 8.45 52.52 -46.89
N VAL A 48 9.28 51.71 -47.54
CA VAL A 48 9.59 50.35 -47.11
C VAL A 48 10.41 50.43 -45.83
N LYS A 49 9.74 50.68 -44.70
CA LYS A 49 10.37 50.70 -43.38
C LYS A 49 10.76 49.27 -43.02
N ARG A 50 12.03 48.94 -43.20
CA ARG A 50 12.58 47.63 -42.80
C ARG A 50 12.59 47.57 -41.28
N PHE A 51 11.60 46.91 -40.70
CA PHE A 51 11.57 46.59 -39.28
C PHE A 51 12.58 45.48 -39.01
N ASP A 52 13.75 45.84 -38.49
CA ASP A 52 14.74 44.89 -38.02
C ASP A 52 14.37 44.42 -36.61
N ASN A 53 13.75 43.25 -36.53
CA ASN A 53 13.35 42.61 -35.28
C ASN A 53 14.45 41.70 -34.69
N SER A 54 15.66 41.71 -35.24
CA SER A 54 16.77 40.85 -34.78
C SER A 54 17.14 41.04 -33.31
N ARG A 55 16.81 42.20 -32.72
CA ARG A 55 17.10 42.55 -31.33
C ARG A 55 15.93 42.35 -30.36
N ILE A 56 14.78 41.88 -30.82
CA ILE A 56 13.64 41.60 -29.93
C ILE A 56 13.92 40.27 -29.22
N VAL A 57 14.66 40.37 -28.12
CA VAL A 57 14.82 39.26 -27.18
C VAL A 57 13.60 39.25 -26.29
N LYS A 58 12.89 38.12 -26.27
CA LYS A 58 11.73 37.90 -25.40
C LYS A 58 12.18 38.08 -23.95
N ALA A 59 11.80 39.18 -23.31
CA ALA A 59 12.09 39.42 -21.91
C ALA A 59 11.49 38.26 -21.09
N ALA A 60 12.33 37.56 -20.34
CA ALA A 60 11.88 36.49 -19.47
C ALA A 60 11.01 37.11 -18.37
N ASP A 61 9.74 36.75 -18.32
CA ASP A 61 8.83 37.16 -17.25
C ASP A 61 8.98 36.17 -16.07
N PRO A 62 9.64 36.58 -14.96
CA PRO A 62 9.88 35.68 -13.83
C PRO A 62 8.59 35.28 -13.11
N ALA A 63 7.48 36.02 -13.27
CA ALA A 63 6.19 35.67 -12.68
C ALA A 63 5.61 34.40 -13.33
N ARG A 64 5.64 34.32 -14.68
CA ARG A 64 5.18 33.12 -15.41
C ARG A 64 5.99 31.88 -15.08
N ALA A 65 7.29 32.02 -14.85
CA ALA A 65 8.14 30.91 -14.44
C ALA A 65 7.76 30.37 -13.05
N LYS A 66 7.35 31.24 -12.12
CA LYS A 66 6.86 30.84 -10.78
C LYS A 66 5.51 30.15 -10.87
N GLU A 67 4.59 30.64 -11.69
CA GLU A 67 3.28 30.02 -11.92
C GLU A 67 3.41 28.62 -12.54
N MET A 68 4.26 28.47 -13.57
CA MET A 68 4.55 27.16 -14.16
C MET A 68 5.17 26.17 -13.16
N ARG A 69 6.07 26.65 -12.28
CA ARG A 69 6.64 25.81 -11.22
C ARG A 69 5.58 25.37 -10.22
N LEU A 70 4.71 26.28 -9.79
CA LEU A 70 3.63 25.95 -8.87
C LEU A 70 2.68 24.91 -9.50
N PHE A 71 2.30 25.11 -10.76
CA PHE A 71 1.48 24.14 -11.50
C PHE A 71 2.17 22.78 -11.60
N ALA A 72 3.47 22.75 -11.92
CA ALA A 72 4.25 21.52 -11.98
C ALA A 72 4.32 20.80 -10.61
N VAL A 73 4.49 21.55 -9.52
CA VAL A 73 4.47 20.99 -8.16
C VAL A 73 3.12 20.38 -7.84
N VAL A 74 2.01 21.09 -8.10
CA VAL A 74 0.66 20.57 -7.86
C VAL A 74 0.41 19.29 -8.66
N MET A 75 0.80 19.26 -9.93
CA MET A 75 0.66 18.08 -10.79
C MET A 75 1.52 16.91 -10.30
N ALA A 76 2.75 17.18 -9.87
CA ALA A 76 3.64 16.15 -9.31
C ALA A 76 3.08 15.58 -8.00
N THR A 77 2.52 16.43 -7.13
CA THR A 77 1.86 15.99 -5.90
C THR A 77 0.65 15.12 -6.19
N LEU A 78 -0.22 15.53 -7.12
CA LEU A 78 -1.37 14.73 -7.54
C LEU A 78 -0.93 13.36 -8.09
N PHE A 79 0.08 13.36 -8.96
CA PHE A 79 0.64 12.13 -9.53
C PHE A 79 1.20 11.19 -8.44
N ALA A 80 1.96 11.74 -7.49
CA ALA A 80 2.50 10.98 -6.37
C ALA A 80 1.39 10.34 -5.54
N LEU A 81 0.31 11.07 -5.23
CA LEU A 81 -0.84 10.53 -4.49
C LEU A 81 -1.50 9.36 -5.23
N ILE A 82 -1.70 9.49 -6.55
CA ILE A 82 -2.29 8.41 -7.37
C ILE A 82 -1.36 7.19 -7.40
N MET A 83 -0.04 7.40 -7.56
CA MET A 83 0.93 6.32 -7.52
C MET A 83 0.97 5.62 -6.15
N THR A 84 0.98 6.37 -5.05
CA THR A 84 0.95 5.79 -3.71
C THR A 84 -0.35 5.02 -3.47
N TYR A 85 -1.49 5.51 -3.94
CA TYR A 85 -2.76 4.77 -3.85
C TYR A 85 -2.73 3.46 -4.64
N GLY A 86 -2.23 3.49 -5.88
CA GLY A 86 -2.07 2.29 -6.69
C GLY A 86 -1.11 1.28 -6.05
N TRP A 87 0.01 1.76 -5.51
CA TRP A 87 0.97 0.94 -4.75
C TRP A 87 0.32 0.33 -3.51
N GLN A 88 -0.42 1.11 -2.72
CA GLN A 88 -1.15 0.62 -1.54
C GLN A 88 -2.19 -0.44 -1.91
N HIS A 89 -2.92 -0.24 -3.01
CA HIS A 89 -3.90 -1.21 -3.49
C HIS A 89 -3.24 -2.54 -3.86
N LEU A 90 -2.12 -2.51 -4.58
CA LEU A 90 -1.33 -3.70 -4.93
C LEU A 90 -0.72 -4.37 -3.70
N SER A 91 -0.15 -3.59 -2.77
CA SER A 91 0.36 -4.13 -1.51
C SER A 91 -0.73 -4.83 -0.70
N SER A 92 -1.95 -4.26 -0.65
CA SER A 92 -3.08 -4.92 0.03
C SER A 92 -3.45 -6.27 -0.59
N ILE A 93 -3.26 -6.43 -1.90
CA ILE A 93 -3.50 -7.71 -2.58
C ILE A 93 -2.42 -8.72 -2.17
N GLU A 94 -1.14 -8.32 -2.14
CA GLU A 94 -0.03 -9.20 -1.74
C GLU A 94 -0.09 -9.57 -0.25
N TYR A 95 -0.41 -8.62 0.64
CA TYR A 95 -0.65 -8.90 2.06
C TYR A 95 -1.88 -9.80 2.26
N GLY A 96 -2.92 -9.65 1.43
CA GLY A 96 -4.07 -10.55 1.43
C GLY A 96 -3.67 -12.00 1.17
N TYR A 97 -2.79 -12.24 0.19
CA TYR A 97 -2.28 -13.59 -0.10
C TYR A 97 -1.37 -14.14 1.00
N ARG A 98 -0.53 -13.30 1.61
CA ARG A 98 0.31 -13.77 2.74
C ARG A 98 -0.54 -14.22 3.93
N ILE A 99 -1.57 -13.45 4.28
CA ILE A 99 -2.51 -13.81 5.34
C ILE A 99 -3.27 -15.10 4.99
N GLU A 100 -3.73 -15.24 3.75
CA GLU A 100 -4.42 -16.45 3.30
C GLU A 100 -3.48 -17.67 3.32
N SER A 101 -2.22 -17.50 2.92
CA SER A 101 -1.22 -18.58 2.94
C SER A 101 -0.88 -19.04 4.36
N GLU A 102 -0.76 -18.10 5.31
CA GLU A 102 -0.51 -18.43 6.71
C GLU A 102 -1.73 -19.11 7.36
N LYS A 103 -2.95 -18.68 7.01
CA LYS A 103 -4.19 -19.38 7.44
C LYS A 103 -4.28 -20.79 6.90
N GLN A 104 -3.94 -21.01 5.63
CA GLN A 104 -3.91 -22.35 5.03
C GLN A 104 -2.89 -23.25 5.73
N GLN A 105 -1.70 -22.72 6.08
CA GLN A 105 -0.71 -23.48 6.84
C GLN A 105 -1.24 -23.87 8.22
N LEU A 106 -1.89 -22.96 8.94
CA LEU A 106 -2.48 -23.27 10.24
C LEU A 106 -3.54 -24.38 10.13
N GLN A 107 -4.46 -24.28 9.17
CA GLN A 107 -5.47 -25.30 8.93
C GLN A 107 -4.83 -26.66 8.59
N GLN A 108 -3.81 -26.66 7.74
CA GLN A 108 -3.08 -27.88 7.39
C GLN A 108 -2.41 -28.51 8.62
N LEU A 109 -1.81 -27.70 9.50
CA LEU A 109 -1.19 -28.18 10.73
C LEU A 109 -2.23 -28.72 11.72
N GLU A 110 -3.40 -28.08 11.83
CA GLU A 110 -4.51 -28.56 12.67
C GLU A 110 -5.05 -29.90 12.18
N GLU A 111 -5.25 -30.06 10.87
CA GLU A 111 -5.68 -31.32 10.26
C GLU A 111 -4.65 -32.42 10.48
N GLN A 112 -3.36 -32.13 10.32
CA GLN A 112 -2.29 -33.08 10.61
C GLN A 112 -2.26 -33.47 12.10
N ASN A 113 -2.43 -32.51 13.01
CA ASN A 113 -2.48 -32.81 14.43
C ASN A 113 -3.66 -33.72 14.77
N LEU A 114 -4.83 -33.47 14.18
CA LEU A 114 -6.00 -34.32 14.35
C LEU A 114 -5.75 -35.74 13.82
N GLN A 115 -5.16 -35.87 12.63
CA GLN A 115 -4.80 -37.17 12.06
C GLN A 115 -3.80 -37.94 12.94
N LEU A 116 -2.79 -37.25 13.47
CA LEU A 116 -1.81 -37.84 14.37
C LEU A 116 -2.47 -38.34 15.66
N ARG A 117 -3.36 -37.56 16.27
CA ARG A 117 -4.11 -37.97 17.46
C ARG A 117 -5.02 -39.17 17.21
N LEU A 118 -5.68 -39.20 16.05
CA LEU A 118 -6.49 -40.36 15.65
C LEU A 118 -5.62 -41.60 15.46
N SER A 119 -4.45 -41.44 14.82
CA SER A 119 -3.50 -42.52 14.63
C SER A 119 -2.95 -43.02 15.96
N GLU A 120 -2.63 -42.12 16.89
CA GLU A 120 -2.18 -42.46 18.24
C GLU A 120 -3.25 -43.24 19.01
N ALA A 121 -4.51 -42.81 18.93
CA ALA A 121 -5.63 -43.53 19.55
C ALA A 121 -5.83 -44.93 18.92
N ASP A 122 -5.69 -45.06 17.60
CA ASP A 122 -5.79 -46.33 16.88
C ASP A 122 -4.61 -47.27 17.18
N LEU A 123 -3.39 -46.74 17.36
CA LEU A 123 -2.22 -47.52 17.75
C LEU A 123 -2.26 -47.91 19.23
N GLY A 124 -2.83 -47.05 20.08
CA GLY A 124 -3.00 -47.27 21.51
C GLY A 124 -4.18 -48.19 21.87
N ASP A 125 -5.01 -48.59 20.91
CA ASP A 125 -6.17 -49.45 21.16
C ASP A 125 -5.71 -50.82 21.72
N PRO A 126 -6.04 -51.13 22.99
CA PRO A 126 -5.61 -52.38 23.62
C PRO A 126 -6.17 -53.61 22.90
N ALA A 127 -7.33 -53.53 22.27
CA ALA A 127 -7.90 -54.65 21.51
C ALA A 127 -7.06 -54.99 20.28
N ARG A 128 -6.57 -53.95 19.58
CA ARG A 128 -5.66 -54.10 18.44
C ARG A 128 -4.30 -54.63 18.87
N ILE A 129 -3.75 -54.11 19.98
CA ILE A 129 -2.48 -54.56 20.55
C ILE A 129 -2.57 -56.05 20.94
N ASP A 130 -3.64 -56.48 21.61
CA ASP A 130 -3.84 -57.88 22.02
C ASP A 130 -3.99 -58.81 20.80
N GLN A 131 -4.73 -58.39 19.77
CA GLN A 131 -4.81 -59.15 18.51
C GLN A 131 -3.43 -59.32 17.85
N MET A 132 -2.63 -58.25 17.77
CA MET A 132 -1.29 -58.30 17.19
C MET A 132 -0.33 -59.14 18.05
N ALA A 133 -0.41 -59.04 19.38
CA ALA A 133 0.37 -59.85 20.32
C ALA A 133 0.09 -61.34 20.12
N ARG A 134 -1.17 -61.73 19.98
CA ARG A 134 -1.56 -63.14 19.71
C ARG A 134 -1.05 -63.64 18.37
N GLN A 135 -1.06 -62.81 17.32
CA GLN A 135 -0.48 -63.18 16.01
C GLN A 135 1.04 -63.41 16.09
N LEU A 136 1.73 -62.70 16.99
CA LEU A 136 3.15 -62.88 17.27
C LEU A 136 3.45 -64.03 18.24
N GLY A 137 2.42 -64.77 18.69
CA GLY A 137 2.56 -65.85 19.66
C GLY A 137 2.81 -65.37 21.10
N LEU A 138 2.64 -64.08 21.37
CA LEU A 138 2.74 -63.50 22.71
C LEU A 138 1.42 -63.71 23.46
N THR A 139 1.49 -64.25 24.67
CA THR A 139 0.33 -64.53 25.52
C THR A 139 0.53 -63.90 26.88
N ALA A 140 -0.56 -63.59 27.60
CA ALA A 140 -0.45 -63.11 28.97
C ALA A 140 0.38 -64.09 29.83
N PRO A 141 1.37 -63.60 30.60
CA PRO A 141 2.22 -64.44 31.43
C PRO A 141 1.42 -65.14 32.53
N GLN A 142 1.79 -66.38 32.85
CA GLN A 142 1.17 -67.10 33.96
C GLN A 142 1.62 -66.50 35.31
N PRO A 143 0.80 -66.58 36.38
CA PRO A 143 1.18 -66.09 37.71
C PRO A 143 2.52 -66.68 38.16
N GLY A 144 3.52 -65.83 38.45
CA GLY A 144 4.86 -66.24 38.87
C GLY A 144 5.95 -66.29 37.78
N GLN A 145 5.60 -66.07 36.51
CA GLN A 145 6.54 -66.14 35.37
C GLN A 145 7.32 -64.83 35.11
N VAL A 146 6.98 -63.73 35.80
CA VAL A 146 7.61 -62.41 35.61
C VAL A 146 8.68 -62.17 36.69
N VAL A 147 9.95 -62.27 36.32
CA VAL A 147 11.09 -61.96 37.19
C VAL A 147 11.58 -60.55 36.86
N ARG A 148 11.41 -59.60 37.79
CA ARG A 148 11.98 -58.24 37.65
C ARG A 148 13.45 -58.27 38.12
N PRO A 149 14.43 -57.93 37.27
CA PRO A 149 15.85 -58.03 37.61
C PRO A 149 16.30 -57.10 38.75
N ASP A 150 15.55 -56.03 39.02
CA ASP A 150 15.87 -55.04 40.07
C ASP A 150 14.98 -55.12 41.32
N ALA A 151 14.04 -56.08 41.38
CA ALA A 151 13.28 -56.30 42.59
C ALA A 151 14.11 -57.16 43.55
N VAL A 152 14.93 -56.51 44.37
CA VAL A 152 15.33 -57.07 45.67
C VAL A 152 14.04 -57.21 46.49
N ALA A 153 13.33 -58.31 46.25
CA ALA A 153 12.10 -58.65 46.91
C ALA A 153 12.46 -59.13 48.31
N ASP A 154 12.50 -58.20 49.26
CA ASP A 154 12.29 -58.55 50.65
C ASP A 154 10.78 -58.75 50.83
N PRO A 155 10.29 -59.98 51.09
CA PRO A 155 8.87 -60.30 51.07
C PRO A 155 8.05 -59.66 52.21
N ASN A 156 8.66 -58.82 53.06
CA ASN A 156 8.05 -58.19 54.23
C ASN A 156 8.22 -56.66 54.31
N ALA A 157 8.77 -56.00 53.29
CA ALA A 157 8.95 -54.54 53.34
C ALA A 157 7.63 -53.79 53.02
N PRO A 158 7.14 -52.89 53.89
CA PRO A 158 5.92 -52.14 53.62
C PRO A 158 6.12 -51.20 52.42
N ALA A 159 5.33 -51.42 51.37
CA ALA A 159 5.35 -50.62 50.16
C ALA A 159 4.81 -49.21 50.42
N LEU A 160 5.70 -48.23 50.55
CA LEU A 160 5.33 -46.82 50.58
C LEU A 160 5.08 -46.37 49.12
N ALA A 161 3.84 -45.99 48.81
CA ALA A 161 3.49 -45.45 47.51
C ALA A 161 4.07 -44.04 47.35
N GLU A 162 5.19 -43.91 46.65
CA GLU A 162 5.74 -42.61 46.26
C GLU A 162 5.14 -42.19 44.92
N ALA A 163 4.28 -41.17 44.95
CA ALA A 163 3.73 -40.56 43.75
C ALA A 163 4.69 -39.45 43.29
N THR A 164 5.53 -39.76 42.31
CA THR A 164 6.38 -38.75 41.65
C THR A 164 5.54 -38.01 40.60
N PRO A 165 5.21 -36.72 40.76
CA PRO A 165 4.46 -35.98 39.75
C PRO A 165 5.34 -35.71 38.52
N MET A 166 4.91 -36.19 37.35
CA MET A 166 5.57 -35.90 36.08
C MET A 166 5.26 -34.47 35.66
N LEU A 167 6.27 -33.60 35.67
CA LEU A 167 6.15 -32.23 35.17
C LEU A 167 6.16 -32.22 33.63
N PRO A 168 5.29 -31.43 32.98
CA PRO A 168 5.25 -31.32 31.53
C PRO A 168 6.50 -30.61 31.01
N VAL A 169 7.23 -31.27 30.11
CA VAL A 169 8.32 -30.67 29.33
C VAL A 169 7.70 -29.71 28.32
N MET A 170 7.73 -28.41 28.62
CA MET A 170 7.51 -27.37 27.61
C MET A 170 8.81 -27.18 26.81
N ARG A 171 8.72 -27.35 25.49
CA ARG A 171 9.70 -26.87 24.52
C ARG A 171 9.02 -25.91 23.56
#